data_AF-A0A925BKI4-F1
#
_entry.id   AF-A0A925BKI4-F1
#
_cell.length_a   1.000
_cell.length_b   1.000
_cell.length_c   1.000
_cell.angle_alpha   90.00
_cell.angle_beta   90.00
_cell.angle_gamma   90.00
#
_symmetry.space_group_name_H-M   'P 1'
#
loop_
_entity.id
_entity.type
_entity.pdbx_description
1 polymer ?
#
loop_
_entity_poly.entity_id
_entity_poly.type
_entity_poly.pdbx_seq_one_letter_code
_entity_poly.pdbx_strand_id
1 'polypeptide(L)'
;MQAVAELFVRDEGQLGFYQAELARLTDSGWSPTIPPLYVTVTNFRLILVPQTRKPYPPASIPSNYITRVWHISDAHRDGIALSLRTGHELFMFTHWQQSVGLERDLKSMLIMPVSHRFSHTLAQRDISRLIRFVERI
;
A
#
# COMPACT_ATOMS: atom_id res chain seq x y z
N MET A 1 -1.20 -12.71 17.48
CA MET A 1 -1.18 -11.86 16.27
C MET A 1 -2.36 -12.34 15.45
N GLN A 2 -3.43 -11.55 15.36
CA GLN A 2 -4.56 -11.92 14.49
C GLN A 2 -4.00 -11.97 13.06
N ALA A 3 -4.14 -13.11 12.37
CA ALA A 3 -3.49 -13.27 11.08
C ALA A 3 -4.07 -12.22 10.13
N VAL A 4 -3.25 -11.36 9.56
CA VAL A 4 -3.68 -10.27 8.65
C VAL A 4 -4.56 -10.82 7.52
N ALA A 5 -4.35 -12.07 7.12
CA ALA A 5 -5.16 -12.79 6.14
C ALA A 5 -6.64 -12.95 6.54
N GLU A 6 -6.98 -12.98 7.84
CA GLU A 6 -8.36 -13.05 8.33
C GLU A 6 -9.13 -11.74 8.07
N LEU A 7 -8.43 -10.65 7.75
CA LEU A 7 -9.06 -9.36 7.42
C LEU A 7 -9.47 -9.26 5.94
N PHE A 8 -9.00 -10.17 5.09
CA PHE A 8 -9.14 -10.05 3.65
C PHE A 8 -10.54 -10.45 3.16
N VAL A 9 -11.09 -9.68 2.23
CA VAL A 9 -12.28 -10.07 1.49
C VAL A 9 -11.92 -11.03 0.36
N ARG A 10 -12.94 -11.67 -0.23
CA ARG A 10 -12.73 -12.56 -1.38
C ARG A 10 -12.01 -11.82 -2.52
N ASP A 11 -10.99 -12.46 -3.08
CA ASP A 11 -10.12 -11.94 -4.16
C ASP A 11 -9.22 -10.74 -3.76
N GLU A 12 -9.17 -10.40 -2.47
CA GLU A 12 -8.20 -9.46 -1.92
C GLU A 12 -6.85 -10.17 -1.72
N GLY A 13 -5.82 -9.65 -2.37
CA GLY A 13 -4.45 -10.15 -2.31
C GLY A 13 -3.52 -9.11 -1.69
N GLN A 14 -2.61 -9.57 -0.85
CA GLN A 14 -1.57 -8.71 -0.27
C GLN A 14 -0.53 -8.34 -1.33
N LEU A 15 -0.25 -7.05 -1.47
CA LEU A 15 0.86 -6.53 -2.26
C LEU A 15 2.12 -6.37 -1.40
N GLY A 16 1.95 -5.89 -0.16
CA GLY A 16 3.07 -5.71 0.76
C GLY A 16 2.65 -5.56 2.22
N PHE A 17 3.64 -5.71 3.11
CA PHE A 17 3.48 -5.56 4.55
C PHE A 17 4.69 -4.82 5.13
N TYR A 18 4.41 -3.79 5.92
CA TYR A 18 5.40 -2.82 6.38
C TYR A 18 5.18 -2.46 7.84
N GLN A 19 6.23 -1.97 8.50
CA GLN A 19 6.11 -1.25 9.76
C GLN A 19 6.36 0.22 9.51
N ALA A 20 5.44 1.08 9.97
CA ALA A 20 5.54 2.51 9.78
C ALA A 20 5.10 3.27 11.03
N GLU A 21 5.70 4.43 11.24
CA GLU A 21 5.25 5.42 12.21
C GLU A 21 4.42 6.46 11.48
N LEU A 22 3.19 6.70 11.92
CA LEU A 22 2.48 7.90 11.51
C LEU A 22 3.21 9.13 12.06
N ALA A 23 3.23 10.21 11.31
CA ALA A 23 3.85 11.46 11.73
C ALA A 23 2.95 12.65 11.48
N ARG A 24 3.14 13.67 12.30
CA ARG A 24 2.49 14.98 12.16
C ARG A 24 3.57 16.03 11.99
N LEU A 25 3.33 16.97 11.09
CA LEU A 25 4.16 18.15 10.97
C LEU A 25 3.75 19.14 12.09
N THR A 26 4.73 19.58 12.86
CA THR A 26 4.57 20.57 13.94
C THR A 26 5.54 21.73 13.70
N ASP A 27 5.45 22.79 14.51
CA ASP A 27 6.35 23.95 14.40
C ASP A 27 7.83 23.58 14.62
N SER A 28 8.10 22.49 15.36
CA SER A 28 9.43 21.94 15.58
C SER A 28 9.82 20.83 14.61
N GLY A 29 9.00 20.59 13.58
CA GLY A 29 9.23 19.57 12.54
C GLY A 29 8.36 18.32 12.71
N TRP A 30 8.83 17.21 12.13
CA TRP A 30 8.09 15.94 12.09
C TRP A 30 8.11 15.21 13.43
N SER A 31 6.94 15.07 14.05
CA SER A 31 6.73 14.33 15.29
C SER A 31 6.05 12.98 15.00
N PRO A 32 6.68 11.83 15.34
CA PRO A 32 6.06 10.53 15.18
C PRO A 32 4.96 10.32 16.23
N THR A 33 3.89 9.62 15.84
CA THR A 33 2.84 9.20 16.76
C THR A 33 3.15 7.79 17.28
N ILE A 34 3.04 7.61 18.59
CA ILE A 34 3.09 6.29 19.23
C ILE A 34 1.64 5.82 19.39
N PRO A 35 1.32 4.56 19.05
CA PRO A 35 2.20 3.45 18.64
C PRO A 35 2.55 3.46 17.14
N PRO A 36 3.66 2.78 16.75
CA PRO A 36 3.87 2.40 15.35
C PRO A 36 2.71 1.54 14.83
N LEU A 37 2.62 1.43 13.50
CA LEU A 37 1.58 0.69 12.80
C LEU A 37 2.18 -0.50 12.06
N TYR A 38 1.40 -1.56 11.97
CA TYR A 38 1.49 -2.50 10.86
C TYR A 38 0.68 -1.94 9.69
N VAL A 39 1.30 -1.91 8.52
CA VAL A 39 0.74 -1.38 7.28
C VAL A 39 0.66 -2.51 6.27
N THR A 40 -0.54 -2.94 5.91
CA THR A 40 -0.77 -3.93 4.86
C THR A 40 -1.34 -3.22 3.64
N VAL A 41 -0.63 -3.33 2.53
CA VAL A 41 -1.12 -2.85 1.23
C VAL A 41 -1.71 -4.05 0.50
N THR A 42 -2.95 -3.94 0.04
CA THR A 42 -3.62 -4.95 -0.78
C THR A 42 -3.93 -4.38 -2.15
N ASN A 43 -4.44 -5.21 -3.06
CA ASN A 43 -5.00 -4.74 -4.32
C ASN A 43 -6.29 -3.90 -4.15
N PHE A 44 -6.92 -3.86 -2.96
CA PHE A 44 -8.21 -3.18 -2.74
C PHE A 44 -8.10 -1.95 -1.82
N ARG A 45 -7.26 -2.02 -0.78
CA ARG A 45 -7.22 -1.05 0.32
C ARG A 45 -5.93 -1.12 1.12
N LEU A 46 -5.66 -0.03 1.83
CA LEU A 46 -4.64 0.06 2.85
C LEU A 46 -5.24 -0.32 4.21
N ILE A 47 -4.62 -1.25 4.92
CA ILE A 47 -5.04 -1.66 6.27
C ILE A 47 -3.95 -1.22 7.26
N LEU A 48 -4.36 -0.49 8.28
CA LEU A 48 -3.50 0.09 9.31
C LEU A 48 -3.88 -0.47 10.68
N VAL A 49 -2.92 -1.11 11.36
CA VAL A 49 -3.14 -1.73 12.67
C VAL A 49 -2.13 -1.19 13.68
N PRO A 50 -2.57 -0.51 14.76
CA PRO A 50 -1.69 -0.05 15.82
C PRO A 50 -0.97 -1.21 16.54
N GLN A 51 0.34 -1.10 16.72
CA GLN A 51 1.17 -2.06 17.48
C GLN A 51 0.99 -1.87 18.98
N THR A 52 -0.18 -2.25 19.50
CA THR A 52 -0.54 -2.09 20.92
C THR A 52 -0.86 -3.42 21.57
N ARG A 53 -0.75 -3.47 22.90
CA ARG A 53 -1.12 -4.66 23.70
C ARG A 53 -2.63 -4.91 23.71
N LYS A 54 -3.44 -3.84 23.63
CA LYS A 54 -4.91 -3.95 23.59
C LYS A 54 -5.34 -4.04 22.12
N PRO A 55 -6.20 -4.99 21.74
CA PRO A 55 -6.71 -5.06 20.37
C PRO A 55 -7.37 -3.73 19.98
N TYR A 56 -6.95 -3.17 18.84
CA TYR A 56 -7.57 -1.97 18.27
C TYR A 56 -8.14 -2.34 16.91
N PRO A 57 -9.37 -1.89 16.56
CA PRO A 57 -9.96 -2.16 15.25
C PRO A 57 -9.04 -1.61 14.14
N PRO A 58 -8.70 -2.40 13.12
CA PRO A 58 -7.92 -1.92 12.00
C PRO A 58 -8.59 -0.72 11.31
N ALA A 59 -7.82 0.31 10.99
CA ALA A 59 -8.29 1.33 10.07
C ALA A 59 -8.10 0.83 8.63
N SER A 60 -9.15 0.93 7.82
CA SER A 60 -9.18 0.40 6.46
C SER A 60 -9.49 1.54 5.49
N ILE A 61 -8.55 1.88 4.62
CA ILE A 61 -8.66 2.98 3.66
C ILE A 61 -8.75 2.39 2.24
N PRO A 62 -9.94 2.38 1.62
CA PRO A 62 -10.10 1.91 0.24
C PRO A 62 -9.22 2.68 -0.75
N SER A 63 -8.73 2.01 -1.80
CA SER A 63 -7.85 2.64 -2.79
C SER A 63 -8.49 3.85 -3.48
N ASN A 64 -9.81 3.81 -3.73
CA ASN A 64 -10.56 4.92 -4.32
C ASN A 64 -10.72 6.16 -3.40
N TYR A 65 -10.35 6.05 -2.11
CA TYR A 65 -10.26 7.19 -1.20
C TYR A 65 -8.89 7.85 -1.18
N ILE A 66 -7.85 7.17 -1.69
CA ILE A 66 -6.49 7.71 -1.76
C ILE A 66 -6.35 8.44 -3.10
N THR A 67 -6.13 9.75 -3.06
CA THR A 67 -6.06 10.59 -4.26
C THR A 67 -4.63 10.81 -4.73
N ARG A 68 -3.65 10.70 -3.83
CA ARG A 68 -2.24 10.92 -4.14
C ARG A 68 -1.35 10.14 -3.18
N VAL A 69 -0.24 9.63 -3.72
CA VAL A 69 0.87 9.00 -2.98
C VAL A 69 2.16 9.68 -3.44
N TRP A 70 3.01 10.12 -2.51
CA TRP A 70 4.33 10.66 -2.86
C TRP A 70 5.36 10.39 -1.78
N HIS A 71 6.61 10.29 -2.21
CA HIS A 71 7.76 10.20 -1.31
C HIS A 71 7.94 11.49 -0.52
N ILE A 72 8.24 11.34 0.77
CA ILE A 72 8.71 12.42 1.62
C ILE A 72 10.04 11.99 2.25
N SER A 73 10.96 12.93 2.36
CA SER A 73 12.21 12.71 3.07
C SER A 73 12.48 13.87 4.02
N ASP A 74 13.11 13.53 5.13
CA ASP A 74 13.74 14.42 6.10
C ASP A 74 15.21 13.98 6.22
N ALA A 75 16.08 14.82 6.78
CA ALA A 75 17.54 14.61 6.82
C ALA A 75 17.97 13.22 7.33
N HIS A 76 17.10 12.54 8.09
CA HIS A 76 17.35 11.22 8.65
C HIS A 76 16.28 10.17 8.35
N ARG A 77 15.18 10.53 7.67
CA ARG A 77 14.01 9.65 7.53
C ARG A 77 13.44 9.68 6.13
N ASP A 78 13.09 8.50 5.63
CA ASP A 78 12.32 8.34 4.40
C ASP A 78 10.92 7.86 4.73
N GLY A 79 9.93 8.38 4.02
CA GLY A 79 8.54 8.10 4.27
C GLY A 79 7.66 8.33 3.06
N ILE A 80 6.37 8.11 3.28
CA ILE A 80 5.32 8.25 2.28
C ILE A 80 4.25 9.16 2.83
N ALA A 81 3.80 10.08 1.99
CA ALA A 81 2.63 10.89 2.21
C ALA A 81 1.47 10.41 1.33
N LEU A 82 0.27 10.47 1.90
CA LEU A 82 -0.98 10.13 1.26
C LEU A 82 -1.96 11.29 1.41
N SER A 83 -2.59 11.69 0.30
CA SER A 83 -3.78 12.55 0.37
C SER A 83 -5.02 11.69 0.24
N LEU A 84 -6.02 11.98 1.06
CA LEU A 84 -7.32 11.33 1.03
C LEU A 84 -8.36 12.25 0.39
N ARG A 85 -9.38 11.66 -0.24
CA ARG A 85 -10.52 12.39 -0.82
C ARG A 85 -11.26 13.26 0.19
N THR A 86 -11.15 12.94 1.48
CA THR A 86 -11.71 13.72 2.59
C THR A 86 -10.91 14.99 2.90
N GLY A 87 -9.84 15.29 2.16
CA GLY A 87 -8.94 16.43 2.41
C GLY A 87 -7.91 16.18 3.50
N HIS A 88 -7.88 15.00 4.11
CA HIS A 88 -6.88 14.65 5.12
C HIS A 88 -5.59 14.18 4.47
N GLU A 89 -4.46 14.44 5.13
CA GLU A 89 -3.15 13.94 4.74
C GLU A 89 -2.60 13.00 5.82
N LEU A 90 -2.01 11.90 5.40
CA LEU A 90 -1.33 10.94 6.25
C LEU A 90 0.14 10.90 5.87
N PHE A 91 1.01 11.05 6.85
CA PHE A 91 2.46 10.96 6.67
C PHE A 91 2.96 9.75 7.44
N MET A 92 3.70 8.87 6.77
CA MET A 92 4.19 7.62 7.35
C MET A 92 5.70 7.52 7.11
N PHE A 93 6.48 7.40 8.17
CA PHE A 93 7.90 7.07 8.08
C PHE A 93 8.10 5.58 8.30
N THR A 94 8.94 4.97 7.47
CA THR A 94 9.31 3.55 7.59
C THR A 94 10.77 3.42 7.99
N HIS A 95 11.17 2.24 8.48
CA HIS A 95 12.61 1.94 8.56
C HIS A 95 13.26 2.01 7.17
N TRP A 96 14.54 2.41 7.13
CA TRP A 96 15.29 2.64 5.88
C TRP A 96 15.13 1.48 4.89
N GLN A 97 15.00 1.82 3.60
CA GLN A 97 14.74 0.94 2.45
C GLN A 97 13.30 0.42 2.28
N GLN A 98 12.45 0.45 3.29
CA GLN A 98 11.05 -0.01 3.14
C GLN A 98 10.15 1.02 2.44
N SER A 99 10.51 2.31 2.47
CA SER A 99 9.75 3.41 1.87
C SER A 99 9.52 3.21 0.37
N VAL A 100 10.56 2.77 -0.35
CA VAL A 100 10.48 2.50 -1.80
C VAL A 100 9.52 1.34 -2.11
N GLY A 101 9.57 0.27 -1.30
CA GLY A 101 8.64 -0.85 -1.44
C GLY A 101 7.21 -0.43 -1.17
N LEU A 102 6.99 0.30 -0.06
CA LEU A 102 5.68 0.82 0.31
C LEU A 102 5.12 1.75 -0.76
N GLU A 103 5.92 2.67 -1.30
CA GLU A 103 5.50 3.56 -2.39
C GLU A 103 5.07 2.78 -3.63
N ARG A 104 5.90 1.81 -4.05
CA ARG A 104 5.64 0.97 -5.21
C ARG A 104 4.31 0.24 -5.05
N ASP A 105 4.11 -0.42 -3.92
CA ASP A 105 2.91 -1.23 -3.70
C ASP A 105 1.65 -0.36 -3.56
N LEU A 106 1.76 0.82 -2.94
CA LEU A 106 0.68 1.80 -2.90
C LEU A 106 0.32 2.31 -4.30
N LYS A 107 1.32 2.63 -5.13
CA LYS A 107 1.08 3.03 -6.54
C LYS A 107 0.45 1.89 -7.34
N SER A 108 0.90 0.65 -7.15
CA SER A 108 0.29 -0.53 -7.77
C SER A 108 -1.17 -0.70 -7.36
N MET A 109 -1.50 -0.52 -6.08
CA MET A 109 -2.88 -0.54 -5.57
C MET A 109 -3.76 0.53 -6.26
N LEU A 110 -3.22 1.71 -6.57
CA LEU A 110 -3.97 2.77 -7.26
C LEU A 110 -4.14 2.53 -8.78
N ILE A 111 -3.18 1.86 -9.41
CA ILE A 111 -3.23 1.51 -10.85
C ILE A 111 -4.14 0.32 -11.13
N MET A 112 -4.40 -0.52 -10.12
CA MET A 112 -5.30 -1.67 -10.21
C MET A 112 -6.69 -1.37 -9.59
N PRO A 113 -7.49 -0.41 -10.11
CA PRO A 113 -8.88 -0.34 -9.67
C PRO A 113 -9.55 -1.64 -10.10
N VAL A 114 -10.23 -2.28 -9.14
CA VAL A 114 -10.98 -3.53 -9.30
C VAL A 114 -12.08 -3.32 -10.34
N SER A 115 -11.70 -3.39 -11.59
CA SER A 115 -12.60 -3.42 -12.72
C SER A 115 -11.97 -4.39 -13.71
N HIS A 116 -12.69 -5.47 -13.91
CA HIS A 116 -12.40 -6.56 -14.85
C HIS A 116 -11.45 -7.63 -14.29
N ARG A 117 -12.11 -8.67 -13.77
CA ARG A 117 -11.71 -10.08 -13.89
C ARG A 117 -10.55 -10.25 -14.88
N PHE A 118 -9.32 -10.33 -14.38
CA PHE A 118 -8.31 -11.08 -15.10
C PHE A 118 -8.76 -12.53 -15.02
N SER A 119 -9.48 -12.96 -16.06
CA SER A 119 -9.72 -14.37 -16.29
C SER A 119 -8.35 -15.04 -16.33
N HIS A 120 -8.06 -15.90 -15.36
CA HIS A 120 -6.82 -16.67 -15.29
C HIS A 120 -6.66 -17.66 -16.46
N THR A 121 -7.59 -17.69 -17.42
CA THR A 121 -7.26 -18.14 -18.77
C THR A 121 -6.40 -17.08 -19.44
N LEU A 122 -5.08 -17.14 -19.18
CA LEU A 122 -4.08 -16.71 -20.15
C LEU A 122 -4.59 -17.15 -21.52
N ALA A 123 -4.90 -16.20 -22.40
CA ALA A 123 -5.28 -16.50 -23.76
C ALA A 123 -4.06 -17.13 -24.42
N GLN A 124 -3.92 -18.44 -24.25
CA GLN A 124 -2.78 -19.24 -24.68
C GLN A 124 -2.50 -19.03 -26.16
N ARG A 125 -3.56 -18.69 -26.91
CA ARG A 125 -3.55 -18.26 -28.30
C ARG A 125 -2.76 -16.97 -28.55
N ASP A 126 -2.86 -15.96 -27.68
CA ASP A 126 -2.19 -14.68 -27.85
C ASP A 126 -0.71 -14.76 -27.45
N ILE A 127 -0.37 -15.53 -26.41
CA ILE A 127 1.03 -15.85 -26.09
C ILE A 127 1.67 -16.67 -27.21
N SER A 128 0.95 -17.67 -27.74
CA SER A 128 1.43 -18.48 -28.86
C SER A 128 1.63 -17.64 -30.13
N ARG A 129 0.83 -16.59 -30.36
CA ARG A 129 1.04 -15.62 -31.45
C ARG A 129 2.30 -14.78 -31.24
N LEU A 130 2.52 -14.30 -30.02
CA LEU A 130 3.69 -13.51 -29.66
C LEU A 130 4.99 -14.31 -29.85
N ILE A 131 5.03 -15.54 -29.35
CA ILE A 131 6.20 -16.43 -29.48
C ILE A 131 6.55 -16.67 -30.95
N ARG A 132 5.55 -17.01 -31.79
CA ARG A 132 5.77 -17.22 -33.23
C ARG A 132 6.23 -15.97 -33.98
N PHE A 133 5.86 -14.78 -33.50
CA PHE A 133 6.32 -13.52 -34.10
C PHE A 133 7.80 -13.30 -33.80
N VAL A 134 8.23 -13.52 -32.55
CA VAL A 134 9.63 -13.38 -32.13
C VAL A 134 10.54 -14.41 -32.78
N GLU A 135 10.09 -15.66 -32.96
CA GLU A 135 10.87 -16.72 -33.63
C GLU A 135 11.07 -16.50 -35.14
N ARG A 136 10.40 -15.50 -35.74
CA ARG A 136 10.48 -15.18 -37.17
C ARG A 136 11.33 -13.95 -37.49
N ILE A 137 11.86 -13.26 -36.48
CA ILE A 137 12.80 -12.14 -36.60
C ILE A 137 14.21 -12.68 -36.36
#